data_AF-A0AAU4B9F8-F1
#
_entry.id   AF-A0AAU4B9F8-F1
#
_cell.length_a   1.000
_cell.length_b   1.000
_cell.length_c   1.000
_cell.angle_alpha   90.00
_cell.angle_beta   90.00
_cell.angle_gamma   90.00
#
_symmetry.space_group_name_H-M   'P 1'
#
loop_
_entity.id
_entity.type
_entity.pdbx_description
1 polymer ?
#
loop_
_entity_poly.entity_id
_entity_poly.type
_entity_poly.pdbx_seq_one_letter_code
_entity_poly.pdbx_strand_id
1 'polypeptide(L)'
;MAPYVVVLSVVGLVAALVTAVYAVSWVMAPRDVVESGPFLSGARPAEHAVSRYHVRWYTVSMVFLAFDMEMVFMYPWALVVASVGVKAVVEMFLFLGLIMVGVLYAWREGALRWA
;
A
#
# COMPACT_ATOMS: atom_id res chain seq x y z
N MET A 1 15.01 7.89 -22.64
CA MET A 1 14.13 9.09 -22.56
C MET A 1 12.75 8.85 -23.16
N ALA A 2 12.62 8.37 -24.40
CA ALA A 2 11.33 8.05 -25.02
C ALA A 2 10.35 7.21 -24.16
N PRO A 3 10.76 6.12 -23.46
CA PRO A 3 9.82 5.37 -22.62
C PRO A 3 9.27 6.18 -21.44
N TYR A 4 10.08 7.06 -20.85
CA TYR A 4 9.63 7.92 -19.74
C TYR A 4 8.63 8.98 -20.22
N VAL A 5 8.78 9.48 -21.44
CA VAL A 5 7.81 10.41 -22.05
C VAL A 5 6.45 9.74 -22.23
N VAL A 6 6.42 8.46 -22.65
CA VAL A 6 5.18 7.67 -22.77
C VAL A 6 4.54 7.44 -21.40
N VAL A 7 5.33 7.09 -20.38
CA VAL A 7 4.78 6.91 -19.02
C VAL A 7 4.19 8.21 -18.49
N LEU A 8 4.90 9.34 -18.64
CA LEU A 8 4.44 10.64 -18.18
C LEU A 8 3.19 11.11 -18.94
N SER A 9 3.10 10.85 -20.25
CA SER A 9 1.92 11.22 -21.03
C SER A 9 0.69 10.41 -20.62
N VAL A 10 0.85 9.12 -20.31
CA VAL A 10 -0.24 8.27 -19.78
C VAL A 10 -0.69 8.76 -18.40
N VAL A 11 0.24 9.04 -17.48
CA VAL A 11 -0.08 9.59 -16.15
C VAL A 11 -0.81 10.93 -16.29
N GLY A 12 -0.33 11.81 -17.16
CA GLY A 12 -0.96 13.10 -17.44
C GLY A 12 -2.37 12.95 -18.01
N LEU A 13 -2.58 12.02 -18.94
CA LEU A 13 -3.89 11.71 -19.50
C LEU A 13 -4.86 11.20 -18.43
N VAL A 14 -4.44 10.26 -17.58
CA VAL A 14 -5.28 9.73 -16.49
C VAL A 14 -5.65 10.83 -15.51
N ALA A 15 -4.69 11.65 -15.09
CA ALA A 15 -4.94 12.78 -14.20
C ALA A 15 -5.92 13.80 -14.83
N ALA A 16 -5.76 14.11 -16.13
CA ALA A 16 -6.65 14.99 -16.86
C ALA A 16 -8.07 14.42 -16.96
N LEU A 17 -8.21 13.11 -17.25
CA LEU A 17 -9.51 12.44 -17.30
C LEU A 17 -10.21 12.44 -15.95
N VAL A 18 -9.51 12.08 -14.87
CA VAL A 18 -10.07 12.12 -13.50
C VAL A 18 -10.52 13.55 -13.17
N THR A 19 -9.69 14.54 -13.45
CA THR A 19 -10.01 15.95 -13.19
C THR A 19 -11.21 16.41 -14.02
N ALA A 20 -11.30 16.02 -15.30
CA ALA A 20 -12.43 16.34 -16.17
C ALA A 20 -13.73 15.73 -15.67
N VAL A 21 -13.72 14.46 -15.23
CA VAL A 21 -14.89 13.81 -14.64
C VAL A 21 -15.34 14.53 -13.37
N TYR A 22 -14.42 14.89 -12.48
CA TYR A 22 -14.75 15.67 -11.28
C TYR A 22 -15.25 17.07 -11.61
N ALA A 23 -14.68 17.75 -12.62
CA ALA A 23 -15.12 19.07 -13.06
C ALA A 23 -16.53 19.04 -13.65
N VAL A 24 -16.83 18.04 -14.48
CA VAL A 24 -18.19 17.82 -15.01
C VAL A 24 -19.15 17.52 -13.87
N SER A 25 -18.79 16.63 -12.94
CA SER A 25 -19.60 16.34 -11.76
C SER A 25 -19.86 17.60 -10.93
N TRP A 26 -18.87 18.46 -10.76
CA TRP A 26 -19.01 19.69 -9.97
C TRP A 26 -19.91 20.74 -10.64
N VAL A 27 -19.86 20.84 -11.98
CA VAL A 27 -20.74 21.73 -12.76
C VAL A 27 -22.18 21.22 -12.80
N MET A 28 -22.37 19.90 -12.90
CA MET A 28 -23.69 19.28 -13.02
C MET A 28 -24.37 18.97 -11.67
N ALA A 29 -23.63 18.94 -10.56
CA ALA A 29 -24.18 18.57 -9.26
C ALA A 29 -25.23 19.59 -8.76
N PRO A 30 -26.42 19.14 -8.34
CA PRO A 30 -27.36 19.94 -7.57
C PRO A 30 -26.70 20.45 -6.28
N ARG A 31 -26.92 21.72 -5.95
CA ARG A 31 -26.26 22.37 -4.79
C ARG A 31 -27.06 22.27 -3.50
N ASP A 32 -28.33 21.89 -3.57
CA ASP A 32 -29.19 21.75 -2.40
C ASP A 32 -28.97 20.36 -1.78
N VAL A 33 -28.10 20.33 -0.76
CA VAL A 33 -27.79 19.11 -0.01
C VAL A 33 -28.79 18.98 1.14
N VAL A 34 -29.64 17.94 1.09
CA VAL A 34 -30.67 17.68 2.12
C VAL A 34 -30.03 17.21 3.44
N GLU A 35 -28.93 16.47 3.37
CA GLU A 35 -28.20 15.96 4.54
C GLU A 35 -26.71 15.82 4.23
N SER A 36 -25.86 16.43 5.07
CA SER A 36 -24.39 16.47 4.90
C SER A 36 -23.64 15.70 6.00
N GLY A 37 -24.36 14.88 6.77
CA GLY A 37 -23.80 14.09 7.87
C GLY A 37 -23.24 12.73 7.45
N PRO A 38 -22.38 12.11 8.28
CA PRO A 38 -21.96 10.73 8.09
C PRO A 38 -23.15 9.78 8.08
N PHE A 39 -23.12 8.78 7.20
CA PHE A 39 -24.16 7.76 7.14
C PHE A 39 -24.13 6.87 8.40
N LEU A 40 -25.04 7.14 9.33
CA LEU A 40 -25.19 6.41 10.61
C LEU A 40 -26.66 6.04 10.90
N SER A 41 -27.48 5.84 9.86
CA SER A 41 -28.93 5.57 10.00
C SER A 41 -29.67 6.64 10.86
N GLY A 42 -29.25 7.90 10.76
CA GLY A 42 -29.78 9.02 11.54
C GLY A 42 -29.16 9.21 12.93
N ALA A 43 -28.23 8.34 13.36
CA ALA A 43 -27.49 8.54 14.59
C ALA A 43 -26.39 9.61 14.42
N ARG A 44 -26.04 10.31 15.51
CA ARG A 44 -24.90 11.22 15.52
C ARG A 44 -23.60 10.44 15.77
N PRO A 45 -22.46 10.86 15.19
CA PRO A 45 -21.18 10.23 15.48
C PRO A 45 -20.88 10.25 16.98
N ALA A 46 -20.65 9.07 17.55
CA ALA A 46 -20.35 8.91 18.98
C ALA A 46 -18.89 9.28 19.30
N GLU A 47 -17.98 9.10 18.34
CA GLU A 47 -16.55 9.36 18.47
C GLU A 47 -16.06 10.44 17.51
N HIS A 48 -14.91 11.04 17.86
CA HIS A 48 -14.22 12.00 17.00
C HIS A 48 -13.61 11.29 15.77
N ALA A 49 -13.57 11.97 14.62
CA ALA A 49 -13.12 11.37 13.35
C ALA A 49 -11.67 10.83 13.39
N VAL A 50 -10.84 11.35 14.29
CA VAL A 50 -9.42 10.98 14.48
C VAL A 50 -9.18 10.23 15.80
N SER A 51 -10.22 9.60 16.35
CA SER A 51 -10.09 8.73 17.53
C SER A 51 -9.05 7.63 17.30
N ARG A 52 -8.46 7.14 18.40
CA ARG A 52 -7.45 6.09 18.31
C ARG A 52 -8.12 4.78 17.93
N TYR A 53 -7.82 4.29 16.74
CA TYR A 53 -8.21 2.97 16.30
C TYR A 53 -7.30 1.89 16.92
N HIS A 54 -7.79 0.65 16.94
CA HIS A 54 -7.03 -0.48 17.47
C HIS A 54 -5.62 -0.61 16.85
N VAL A 55 -4.62 -0.87 17.69
CA VAL A 55 -3.19 -0.99 17.34
C VAL A 55 -2.91 -2.10 16.30
N ARG A 56 -3.83 -3.05 16.12
CA ARG A 56 -3.69 -4.19 15.20
C ARG A 56 -3.22 -3.82 13.78
N TRP A 57 -3.62 -2.66 13.26
CA TRP A 57 -3.22 -2.21 11.92
C TRP A 57 -1.74 -1.84 11.84
N TYR A 58 -1.17 -1.31 12.92
CA TYR A 58 0.23 -0.92 12.98
C TYR A 58 1.16 -2.13 12.77
N THR A 59 0.89 -3.24 13.45
CA THR A 59 1.77 -4.41 13.38
C THR A 59 1.74 -5.05 11.99
N VAL A 60 0.57 -5.12 11.35
CA VAL A 60 0.44 -5.60 9.96
C VAL A 60 1.21 -4.68 9.00
N SER A 61 1.07 -3.35 9.14
CA SER A 61 1.81 -2.39 8.32
C SER A 61 3.33 -2.48 8.51
N MET A 62 3.80 -2.72 9.73
CA MET A 62 5.22 -2.85 10.03
C MET A 62 5.82 -4.12 9.39
N VAL A 63 5.09 -5.24 9.45
CA VAL A 63 5.48 -6.48 8.77
C VAL A 63 5.47 -6.29 7.25
N PHE A 64 4.43 -5.66 6.70
CA PHE A 64 4.35 -5.34 5.27
C PHE A 64 5.52 -4.47 4.81
N LEU A 65 5.85 -3.41 5.56
CA LEU A 65 6.97 -2.53 5.22
C LEU A 65 8.32 -3.27 5.23
N ALA A 66 8.52 -4.16 6.20
CA ALA A 66 9.74 -4.98 6.27
C ALA A 66 9.86 -5.91 5.05
N PHE A 67 8.76 -6.52 4.62
CA PHE A 67 8.71 -7.33 3.40
C PHE A 67 8.86 -6.51 2.12
N ASP A 68 8.26 -5.33 2.03
CA ASP A 68 8.40 -4.47 0.84
C ASP A 68 9.85 -3.99 0.68
N MET A 69 10.53 -3.74 1.79
CA MET A 69 11.96 -3.41 1.79
C MET A 69 12.82 -4.56 1.23
N GLU A 70 12.41 -5.82 1.39
CA GLU A 70 13.08 -6.99 0.83
C GLU A 70 13.13 -6.95 -0.69
N MET A 71 12.04 -6.52 -1.34
CA MET A 71 11.93 -6.46 -2.79
C MET A 71 12.98 -5.53 -3.40
N VAL A 72 13.32 -4.45 -2.70
CA VAL A 72 14.40 -3.52 -3.10
C VAL A 72 15.74 -4.26 -3.22
N PHE A 73 16.00 -5.27 -2.39
CA PHE A 73 17.21 -6.11 -2.49
C PHE A 73 17.09 -7.23 -3.51
N MET A 74 15.88 -7.76 -3.73
CA MET A 74 15.64 -8.82 -4.71
C MET A 74 15.79 -8.33 -6.17
N TYR A 75 15.40 -7.09 -6.49
CA TYR A 75 15.47 -6.60 -7.86
C TYR A 75 16.89 -6.57 -8.45
N PRO A 76 17.91 -6.00 -7.77
CA PRO A 76 19.28 -6.05 -8.26
C PRO A 76 19.83 -7.47 -8.32
N TRP A 77 19.50 -8.31 -7.33
CA TRP A 77 19.92 -9.71 -7.30
C TRP A 77 19.44 -10.49 -8.52
N ALA A 78 18.19 -10.29 -8.94
CA ALA A 78 17.62 -10.97 -10.11
C ALA A 78 18.39 -10.67 -11.41
N LEU A 79 19.07 -9.52 -11.48
CA LEU A 79 19.90 -9.14 -12.64
C LEU A 79 21.28 -9.80 -12.63
N VAL A 80 21.83 -10.10 -11.45
CA VAL A 80 23.22 -10.59 -11.30
C VAL A 80 23.32 -12.09 -10.97
N VAL A 81 22.21 -12.75 -10.62
CA VAL A 81 22.21 -14.17 -10.26
C VAL A 81 22.81 -15.06 -11.35
N ALA A 82 22.59 -14.73 -12.63
CA ALA A 82 23.13 -15.47 -13.76
C ALA A 82 24.65 -15.36 -13.90
N SER A 83 25.26 -14.24 -13.48
CA SER A 83 26.71 -14.03 -13.56
C SER A 83 27.46 -14.55 -12.32
N VAL A 84 26.86 -14.39 -11.14
CA VAL A 84 27.45 -14.84 -9.86
C VAL A 84 27.22 -16.34 -9.63
N GLY A 85 26.15 -16.90 -10.17
CA GLY A 85 25.82 -18.32 -10.06
C GLY A 85 25.33 -18.72 -8.67
N VAL A 86 25.64 -19.96 -8.25
CA VAL A 86 25.04 -20.61 -7.07
C VAL A 86 25.25 -19.83 -5.76
N LYS A 87 26.36 -19.09 -5.63
CA LYS A 87 26.63 -18.28 -4.42
C LYS A 87 25.54 -17.22 -4.18
N ALA A 88 25.15 -16.50 -5.24
CA ALA A 88 24.10 -15.49 -5.15
C ALA A 88 22.75 -16.11 -4.76
N VAL A 89 22.47 -17.33 -5.25
CA VAL A 89 21.25 -18.05 -4.86
C VAL A 89 21.25 -18.34 -3.37
N VAL A 90 22.34 -18.91 -2.84
CA VAL A 90 22.45 -19.24 -1.42
C VAL A 90 22.33 -18.00 -0.53
N GLU A 91 23.04 -16.93 -0.87
CA GLU A 91 22.98 -15.67 -0.12
C GLU A 91 21.57 -15.07 -0.09
N MET A 92 20.83 -15.11 -1.21
CA MET A 92 19.46 -14.62 -1.28
C MET A 92 18.50 -15.47 -0.44
N PHE A 93 18.59 -16.80 -0.53
CA PHE A 93 17.74 -17.66 0.31
C PHE A 93 18.06 -17.55 1.80
N LEU A 94 19.31 -17.28 2.16
CA LEU A 94 19.68 -16.94 3.55
C LEU A 94 19.05 -15.62 4.01
N PHE A 95 19.07 -14.59 3.15
CA PHE A 95 18.43 -13.31 3.42
C PHE A 95 16.90 -13.44 3.59
N LEU A 96 16.23 -14.14 2.67
CA LEU A 96 14.81 -14.49 2.76
C LEU A 96 14.50 -15.25 4.05
N GLY A 97 15.34 -16.25 4.38
CA GLY A 97 15.21 -17.04 5.61
C GLY A 97 15.28 -16.18 6.86
N LEU A 98 16.20 -15.20 6.91
CA LEU A 98 16.35 -14.29 8.04
C LEU A 98 15.09 -13.45 8.28
N ILE A 99 14.51 -12.89 7.22
CA ILE A 99 13.26 -12.11 7.33
C ILE A 99 12.08 -13.02 7.70
N MET A 100 12.03 -14.23 7.13
CA MET A 100 11.00 -15.22 7.45
C MET A 100 10.98 -15.57 8.95
N VAL A 101 12.13 -15.61 9.62
CA VAL A 101 12.20 -15.80 11.09
C VAL A 101 11.46 -14.67 11.82
N GLY A 102 11.60 -13.42 11.39
CA GLY A 102 10.89 -12.28 12.00
C GLY A 102 9.37 -12.40 11.83
N VAL A 103 8.92 -12.97 10.70
CA VAL A 103 7.50 -13.16 10.37
C VAL A 103 6.91 -14.31 11.19
N LEU A 104 7.65 -15.41 11.31
CA LEU A 104 7.29 -16.53 12.17
C LEU A 104 7.19 -16.08 13.64
N TYR A 105 8.11 -15.22 14.09
CA TYR A 105 8.04 -14.61 15.41
C TYR A 105 6.77 -13.76 15.57
N ALA A 106 6.48 -12.86 14.61
CA ALA A 106 5.27 -12.04 14.65
C ALA A 106 3.99 -12.89 14.68
N TRP A 107 3.95 -14.00 13.92
CA TRP A 107 2.83 -14.94 13.95
C TRP A 107 2.70 -15.58 15.33
N ARG A 108 3.79 -16.11 15.89
CA ARG A 108 3.80 -16.72 17.23
C ARG A 108 3.27 -15.76 18.29
N GLU A 109 3.65 -14.48 18.23
CA GLU A 109 3.24 -13.45 19.18
C GLU A 109 1.79 -12.96 18.95
N GLY A 110 1.10 -13.52 17.96
CA GLY A 110 -0.30 -13.22 17.69
C GLY A 110 -0.52 -11.88 17.01
N ALA A 111 0.52 -11.26 16.45
CA ALA A 111 0.43 -10.00 15.70
C ALA A 111 -0.55 -10.07 14.53
N LEU A 112 -0.77 -11.27 14.00
CA LEU A 112 -1.63 -11.56 12.86
C LEU A 112 -3.01 -12.12 13.28
N ARG A 113 -3.39 -12.06 14.56
CA ARG A 113 -4.72 -12.53 15.02
C ARG A 113 -5.77 -11.47 14.71
N TRP A 114 -6.84 -11.89 14.03
CA TRP A 114 -7.95 -11.03 13.57
C TRP A 114 -9.25 -11.19 14.36
N ALA A 115 -9.24 -12.03 15.41
CA ALA A 115 -10.38 -12.29 16.29
C ALA A 115 -10.27 -11.51 17.59
#